data_AF-A0A6J7H6G1-F1
#
_entry.id   AF-A0A6J7H6G1-F1
#
_cell.length_a   1.000
_cell.length_b   1.000
_cell.length_c   1.000
_cell.angle_alpha   90.00
_cell.angle_beta   90.00
_cell.angle_gamma   90.00
#
_symmetry.space_group_name_H-M   'P 1'
#
loop_
_entity.id
_entity.type
_entity.pdbx_description
1 polymer ?
#
loop_
_entity_poly.entity_id
_entity_poly.type
_entity_poly.pdbx_seq_one_letter_code
_entity_poly.pdbx_strand_id
1 'polypeptide(L)'
;MADQVDPRLVIDLWSHEQDVRGTSGTPGGDHGETLDWIVELVVSGWTTRLERSDLDPLRIEVMTSSDESSDQRANSLPTTSEGLLRIAPYEVARVAVGRRSIQQIMRYDWQGVRNPLEYVDLLVAFTPATHDIVDA
;
A
#
# COMPACT_ATOMS: atom_id res chain seq x y z
N MET A 1 -24.18 -14.87 -18.11
CA MET A 1 -23.06 -14.80 -17.15
C MET A 1 -22.39 -13.49 -17.43
N ALA A 2 -22.51 -12.50 -16.55
CA ALA A 2 -21.80 -11.23 -16.74
C ALA A 2 -20.30 -11.52 -16.70
N ASP A 3 -19.59 -11.09 -17.75
CA ASP A 3 -18.14 -11.19 -17.87
C ASP A 3 -17.48 -10.64 -16.60
N GLN A 4 -16.84 -11.51 -15.82
CA GLN A 4 -15.96 -11.03 -14.75
C GLN A 4 -14.77 -10.36 -15.42
N VAL A 5 -14.63 -9.05 -15.22
CA VAL A 5 -13.45 -8.29 -15.65
C VAL A 5 -12.23 -8.87 -14.95
N ASP A 6 -11.18 -9.21 -15.71
CA ASP A 6 -9.93 -9.73 -15.16
C ASP A 6 -9.29 -8.68 -14.24
N PRO A 7 -9.07 -8.99 -12.94
CA PRO A 7 -8.43 -8.07 -12.02
C PRO A 7 -7.10 -7.48 -12.49
N ARG A 8 -6.35 -8.27 -13.26
CA ARG A 8 -5.06 -7.86 -13.82
C ARG A 8 -5.23 -6.72 -14.82
N LEU A 9 -6.29 -6.76 -15.63
CA LEU A 9 -6.58 -5.73 -16.62
C LEU A 9 -6.99 -4.40 -15.97
N VAL A 10 -7.72 -4.45 -14.86
CA VAL A 10 -8.09 -3.25 -14.09
C VAL A 10 -6.84 -2.60 -13.47
N ILE A 11 -5.99 -3.39 -12.82
CA ILE A 11 -4.74 -2.90 -12.22
C ILE A 11 -3.78 -2.37 -13.30
N ASP A 12 -3.69 -3.07 -14.43
CA ASP A 12 -2.87 -2.65 -15.58
C ASP A 12 -3.34 -1.30 -16.13
N LEU A 13 -4.64 -1.15 -16.40
CA LEU A 13 -5.20 0.12 -16.87
C LEU A 13 -4.99 1.25 -15.86
N TRP A 14 -5.29 0.99 -14.59
CA TRP A 14 -5.15 2.00 -13.53
C TRP A 14 -3.70 2.46 -13.36
N SER A 15 -2.74 1.53 -13.37
CA SER A 15 -1.32 1.85 -13.20
C SER A 15 -0.76 2.64 -14.39
N HIS A 16 -1.10 2.26 -15.61
CA HIS A 16 -0.72 3.00 -16.82
C HIS A 16 -1.38 4.39 -16.90
N GLU A 17 -2.61 4.54 -16.40
CA GLU A 17 -3.22 5.87 -16.26
C GLU A 17 -2.39 6.76 -15.33
N GLN A 18 -1.91 6.23 -14.20
CA GLN A 18 -1.05 6.99 -13.28
C GLN A 18 0.27 7.40 -13.94
N ASP A 19 0.83 6.57 -14.84
CA ASP A 19 2.01 6.95 -15.63
C ASP A 19 1.76 8.13 -16.56
N VAL A 20 0.66 8.10 -17.31
CA VAL A 20 0.29 9.20 -18.21
C VAL A 20 0.03 10.49 -17.43
N ARG A 21 -0.67 10.39 -16.29
CA ARG A 21 -0.94 11.53 -15.40
C ARG A 21 0.35 12.11 -14.82
N GLY A 22 1.21 11.27 -14.26
CA GLY A 22 2.50 11.67 -13.70
C GLY A 22 3.39 12.38 -14.72
N THR A 23 3.46 11.86 -15.96
CA THR A 23 4.22 12.54 -17.03
C THR A 23 3.64 13.90 -17.45
N SER A 24 2.34 14.11 -17.23
CA SER A 24 1.65 15.34 -17.61
C SER A 24 1.57 16.36 -16.47
N GLY A 25 2.10 16.05 -15.28
CA GLY A 25 1.94 16.90 -14.10
C GLY A 25 0.50 16.93 -13.56
N THR A 26 -0.30 15.94 -13.94
CA THR A 26 -1.68 15.82 -13.50
C THR A 26 -1.71 14.91 -12.27
N PRO A 27 -2.39 15.31 -11.18
CA PRO A 27 -2.54 14.44 -10.03
C PRO A 27 -3.14 13.08 -10.41
N GLY A 28 -2.59 12.04 -9.79
CA GLY A 28 -3.12 10.68 -9.90
C GLY A 28 -4.60 10.62 -9.48
N GLY A 29 -5.33 9.61 -9.97
CA GLY A 29 -6.67 9.32 -9.47
C GLY A 29 -6.56 8.79 -8.05
N ASP A 30 -6.68 9.67 -7.06
CA ASP A 30 -6.44 9.40 -5.64
C ASP A 30 -7.68 8.87 -4.90
N HIS A 31 -8.87 8.94 -5.52
CA HIS A 31 -10.14 8.63 -4.85
C HIS A 31 -11.15 7.96 -5.79
N GLY A 32 -11.81 6.90 -5.30
CA GLY A 32 -12.96 6.29 -5.95
C GLY A 32 -13.02 4.76 -5.81
N GLU A 33 -14.16 4.20 -6.21
CA GLU A 33 -14.48 2.76 -6.06
C GLU A 33 -13.42 1.83 -6.68
N THR A 34 -12.78 2.25 -7.78
CA THR A 34 -11.70 1.47 -8.41
C THR A 34 -10.46 1.38 -7.52
N LEU A 35 -10.06 2.47 -6.88
CA LEU A 35 -8.91 2.45 -5.97
C LEU A 35 -9.24 1.61 -4.73
N ASP A 36 -10.42 1.78 -4.15
CA ASP A 36 -10.86 1.02 -2.98
C ASP A 36 -10.82 -0.49 -3.26
N TRP A 37 -11.32 -0.90 -4.43
CA TRP A 37 -11.29 -2.29 -4.87
C TRP A 37 -9.85 -2.81 -5.12
N ILE A 38 -8.96 -2.01 -5.73
CA ILE A 38 -7.54 -2.36 -5.89
C ILE A 38 -6.87 -2.53 -4.52
N VAL A 39 -7.14 -1.62 -3.58
CA VAL A 39 -6.58 -1.63 -2.22
C VAL A 39 -7.03 -2.88 -1.48
N GLU A 40 -8.32 -3.22 -1.52
CA GLU A 40 -8.85 -4.44 -0.90
C GLU A 40 -8.14 -5.69 -1.45
N LEU A 41 -8.00 -5.78 -2.78
CA LEU A 41 -7.32 -6.90 -3.44
C LEU A 41 -5.85 -7.01 -3.02
N VAL A 42 -5.14 -5.88 -2.99
CA VAL A 42 -3.72 -5.81 -2.61
C VAL A 42 -3.52 -6.20 -1.13
N VAL A 43 -4.29 -5.61 -0.22
CA VAL A 43 -4.19 -5.86 1.22
C VAL A 43 -4.51 -7.32 1.53
N SER A 44 -5.56 -7.88 0.94
CA SER A 44 -5.88 -9.31 1.07
C SER A 44 -4.72 -10.20 0.63
N GLY A 45 -4.07 -9.85 -0.49
CA GLY A 45 -2.87 -10.52 -0.98
C GLY A 45 -1.68 -10.40 -0.03
N TRP A 46 -1.44 -9.22 0.57
CA TRP A 46 -0.38 -9.02 1.57
C TRP A 46 -0.64 -9.84 2.83
N THR A 47 -1.84 -9.78 3.39
CA THR A 47 -2.23 -10.57 4.57
C THR A 47 -1.96 -12.05 4.34
N THR A 48 -2.38 -12.58 3.19
CA THR A 48 -2.13 -13.99 2.82
C THR A 48 -0.63 -14.32 2.75
N ARG A 49 0.22 -13.41 2.26
CA ARG A 49 1.68 -13.61 2.20
C ARG A 49 2.32 -13.52 3.59
N LEU A 50 1.88 -12.58 4.41
CA LEU A 50 2.34 -12.39 5.79
C LEU A 50 2.03 -13.61 6.66
N GLU A 51 0.80 -14.13 6.58
CA GLU A 51 0.36 -15.35 7.28
C GLU A 51 1.17 -16.60 6.91
N ARG A 52 1.77 -16.61 5.71
CA ARG A 52 2.61 -17.71 5.21
C ARG A 52 4.10 -17.49 5.40
N SER A 53 4.50 -16.34 5.94
CA SER A 53 5.88 -16.01 6.20
C SER A 53 6.31 -16.46 7.60
N ASP A 54 7.62 -16.58 7.82
CA ASP A 54 8.19 -16.84 9.15
C ASP A 54 8.44 -15.54 9.96
N LEU A 55 7.91 -14.40 9.50
CA LEU A 55 8.08 -13.10 10.14
C LEU A 55 7.11 -12.89 11.31
N ASP A 56 7.44 -11.95 12.19
CA ASP A 56 6.51 -11.53 13.24
C ASP A 56 5.21 -11.00 12.62
N PRO A 57 4.03 -11.27 13.21
CA PRO A 57 2.75 -10.81 12.70
C PRO A 57 2.73 -9.30 12.44
N LEU A 58 2.14 -8.91 11.31
CA LEU A 58 2.01 -7.52 10.88
C LEU A 58 0.57 -7.25 10.46
N ARG A 59 -0.07 -6.29 11.13
CA ARG A 59 -1.36 -5.74 10.73
C ARG A 59 -1.16 -4.58 9.76
N ILE A 60 -1.95 -4.56 8.69
CA ILE A 60 -2.01 -3.43 7.75
C ILE A 60 -3.27 -2.61 8.05
N GLU A 61 -3.11 -1.33 8.35
CA GLU A 61 -4.21 -0.38 8.54
C GLU A 61 -4.18 0.65 7.41
N VAL A 62 -5.20 0.58 6.55
CA VAL A 62 -5.35 1.56 5.46
C VAL A 62 -6.04 2.81 6.02
N MET A 63 -5.37 3.96 5.93
CA MET A 63 -5.89 5.23 6.43
C MET A 63 -7.03 5.72 5.53
N THR A 64 -8.17 6.07 6.12
CA THR A 64 -9.29 6.67 5.38
C THR A 64 -9.27 8.18 5.53
N SER A 65 -9.84 8.92 4.58
CA SER A 65 -9.88 10.40 4.61
C SER A 65 -10.63 10.98 5.82
N SER A 66 -11.45 10.18 6.51
CA SER A 66 -12.09 10.54 7.79
C SER A 66 -11.17 10.42 9.02
N ASP A 67 -9.93 9.99 8.85
CA ASP A 67 -8.99 9.72 9.96
C ASP A 67 -8.21 10.97 10.45
N GLU A 68 -8.66 12.19 10.13
CA GLU A 68 -8.02 13.48 10.46
C GLU A 68 -7.81 13.77 11.96
N SER A 69 -8.16 12.86 12.88
CA SER A 69 -7.80 13.00 14.31
C SER A 69 -6.48 12.31 14.62
N SER A 70 -5.40 12.81 14.01
CA SER A 70 -4.00 12.38 14.17
C SER A 70 -3.55 12.29 15.64
N ASP A 71 -4.10 13.15 16.51
CA ASP A 71 -3.71 13.27 17.92
C ASP A 71 -4.23 12.13 18.81
N GLN A 72 -5.32 11.44 18.44
CA GLN A 72 -5.85 10.32 19.25
C GLN A 72 -5.23 8.97 18.88
N ARG A 73 -4.70 8.81 17.65
CA ARG A 73 -4.10 7.54 17.17
C ARG A 73 -2.61 7.40 17.47
N ALA A 74 -1.87 8.51 17.58
CA ALA A 74 -0.45 8.47 17.93
C ALA A 74 -0.18 7.87 19.34
N ASN A 75 -1.19 7.85 20.22
CA ASN A 75 -1.09 7.34 21.59
C ASN A 75 -1.62 5.91 21.79
N SER A 76 -2.21 5.28 20.78
CA SER A 76 -2.62 3.88 20.85
C SER A 76 -1.50 2.98 20.34
N LEU A 77 -0.51 2.76 21.20
CA LEU A 77 0.43 1.65 21.04
C LEU A 77 -0.38 0.35 20.85
N PRO A 78 0.01 -0.53 19.91
CA PRO A 78 -0.68 -1.79 19.73
C PRO A 78 -0.74 -2.54 21.07
N THR A 79 -1.95 -2.84 21.53
CA THR A 79 -2.20 -3.64 22.74
C THR A 79 -1.83 -5.12 22.54
N THR A 80 -1.58 -5.50 21.29
CA THR A 80 -1.16 -6.82 20.84
C THR A 80 0.34 -6.84 20.52
N SER A 81 0.99 -8.00 20.63
CA SER A 81 2.40 -8.19 20.26
C SER A 81 2.64 -8.18 18.75
N GLU A 82 1.72 -7.61 17.98
CA GLU A 82 1.70 -7.59 16.52
C GLU A 82 2.20 -6.22 16.04
N GLY A 83 3.05 -6.23 15.01
CA GLY A 83 3.47 -4.99 14.34
C GLY A 83 2.32 -4.34 13.58
N LEU A 84 2.40 -3.04 13.34
CA LEU A 84 1.40 -2.29 12.59
C LEU A 84 2.09 -1.46 11.50
N LEU A 85 1.55 -1.51 10.28
CA LEU A 85 1.84 -0.56 9.22
C LEU A 85 0.57 0.25 8.92
N ARG A 86 0.62 1.58 9.13
CA ARG A 86 -0.41 2.49 8.61
C ARG A 86 0.03 3.09 7.28
N ILE A 87 -0.86 3.05 6.30
CA ILE A 87 -0.55 3.46 4.94
C ILE A 87 -1.79 4.05 4.26
N ALA A 88 -1.59 5.08 3.45
CA ALA A 88 -2.69 5.69 2.69
C ALA A 88 -3.17 4.74 1.57
N PRO A 89 -4.44 4.81 1.13
CA PRO A 89 -4.99 3.88 0.15
C PRO A 89 -4.23 3.93 -1.18
N TYR A 90 -3.94 5.15 -1.65
CA TYR A 90 -3.15 5.34 -2.88
C TYR A 90 -1.73 4.78 -2.75
N GLU A 91 -1.12 4.90 -1.58
CA GLU A 91 0.23 4.38 -1.31
C GLU A 91 0.26 2.84 -1.30
N VAL A 92 -0.80 2.17 -0.83
CA VAL A 92 -0.94 0.70 -0.92
C VAL A 92 -0.75 0.22 -2.35
N ALA A 93 -1.51 0.81 -3.28
CA ALA A 93 -1.46 0.43 -4.69
C ALA A 93 -0.06 0.70 -5.27
N ARG A 94 0.54 1.86 -4.96
CA ARG A 94 1.88 2.22 -5.43
C ARG A 94 2.98 1.31 -4.92
N VAL A 95 2.94 0.92 -3.65
CA VAL A 95 3.88 -0.06 -3.10
C VAL A 95 3.75 -1.38 -3.83
N ALA A 96 2.51 -1.88 -3.96
CA ALA A 96 2.25 -3.16 -4.60
C ALA A 96 2.79 -3.21 -6.04
N VAL A 97 2.64 -2.14 -6.81
CA VAL A 97 3.14 -2.08 -8.19
C VAL A 97 4.61 -1.63 -8.33
N GLY A 98 5.37 -1.55 -7.23
CA GLY A 98 6.79 -1.20 -7.27
C GLY A 98 7.08 0.28 -7.57
N ARG A 99 6.09 1.17 -7.43
CA ARG A 99 6.23 2.63 -7.62
C ARG A 99 6.74 3.36 -6.37
N ARG A 100 7.33 2.61 -5.45
CA ARG A 100 7.93 3.12 -4.22
C ARG A 100 9.30 2.50 -4.04
N SER A 101 10.27 3.34 -3.74
CA SER A 101 11.59 2.88 -3.35
C SER A 101 11.52 2.25 -1.95
N ILE A 102 12.54 1.46 -1.61
CA ILE A 102 12.71 0.99 -0.23
C ILE A 102 12.73 2.19 0.73
N GLN A 103 13.45 3.27 0.40
CA GLN A 103 13.54 4.45 1.26
C GLN A 103 12.18 5.10 1.53
N GLN A 104 11.29 5.15 0.53
CA GLN A 104 9.92 5.65 0.69
C GLN A 104 9.08 4.71 1.57
N ILE A 105 9.19 3.40 1.35
CA ILE A 105 8.45 2.39 2.14
C ILE A 105 8.84 2.46 3.63
N MET A 106 10.12 2.64 3.91
CA MET A 106 10.64 2.75 5.28
C MET A 106 10.18 4.03 6.01
N ARG A 107 9.65 5.03 5.31
CA ARG A 107 9.14 6.28 5.91
C ARG A 107 7.67 6.22 6.32
N TYR A 108 6.96 5.12 6.02
CA TYR A 108 5.59 4.95 6.49
C TYR A 108 5.51 4.78 8.01
N ASP A 109 4.29 4.81 8.56
CA ASP A 109 4.05 4.65 10.00
C ASP A 109 4.10 3.18 10.39
N TRP A 110 5.32 2.72 10.70
CA TRP A 110 5.62 1.40 11.25
C TRP A 110 5.63 1.46 12.78
N GLN A 111 4.83 0.63 13.45
CA GLN A 111 4.78 0.55 14.91
C GLN A 111 4.97 -0.89 15.38
N GLY A 112 5.70 -1.09 16.47
CA GLY A 112 5.94 -2.44 17.02
C GLY A 112 6.81 -3.34 16.12
N VAL A 113 7.32 -2.85 14.99
CA VAL A 113 8.16 -3.59 14.05
C VAL A 113 9.63 -3.23 14.27
N ARG A 114 10.47 -4.24 14.53
CA ARG A 114 11.91 -4.02 14.77
C ARG A 114 12.68 -3.69 13.49
N ASN A 115 12.37 -4.40 12.40
CA ASN A 115 13.05 -4.24 11.11
C ASN A 115 12.05 -4.28 9.94
N PRO A 116 11.48 -3.12 9.55
CA PRO A 116 10.50 -3.09 8.46
C PRO A 116 11.01 -3.60 7.10
N LEU A 117 12.33 -3.61 6.90
CA LEU A 117 12.95 -4.08 5.65
C LEU A 117 12.62 -5.55 5.34
N GLU A 118 12.44 -6.39 6.38
CA GLU A 118 12.11 -7.81 6.24
C GLU A 118 10.76 -8.05 5.57
N TYR A 119 9.85 -7.06 5.63
CA TYR A 119 8.50 -7.17 5.09
C TYR A 119 8.40 -6.66 3.65
N VAL A 120 9.39 -5.92 3.15
CA VAL A 120 9.29 -5.19 1.86
C VAL A 120 8.95 -6.13 0.71
N ASP A 121 9.64 -7.27 0.60
CA ASP A 121 9.42 -8.25 -0.48
C ASP A 121 8.03 -8.90 -0.43
N LEU A 122 7.33 -8.86 0.71
CA LEU A 122 5.96 -9.35 0.85
C LEU A 122 4.92 -8.31 0.43
N LEU A 123 5.28 -7.02 0.50
CA LEU A 123 4.41 -5.90 0.16
C LEU A 123 4.46 -5.51 -1.31
N VAL A 124 5.42 -6.02 -2.07
CA VAL A 124 5.57 -5.69 -3.49
C VAL A 124 5.20 -6.88 -4.37
N ALA A 125 4.43 -6.65 -5.42
CA ALA A 125 4.16 -7.65 -6.46
C ALA A 125 5.29 -7.66 -7.53
N PHE A 126 5.92 -6.50 -7.74
CA PHE A 126 7.14 -6.33 -8.52
C PHE A 126 8.32 -6.00 -7.60
N THR A 127 9.48 -5.63 -8.13
CA THR A 127 10.57 -5.10 -7.31
C THR A 127 10.31 -3.64 -6.89
N PRO A 128 10.77 -3.18 -5.72
CA PRO A 128 10.73 -1.76 -5.37
C PRO A 128 11.44 -0.88 -6.42
N ALA A 129 11.04 0.39 -6.51
CA ALA A 129 11.73 1.34 -7.37
C ALA A 129 13.19 1.53 -6.93
N THR A 130 14.10 1.67 -7.90
CA THR A 130 15.53 1.86 -7.60
C THR A 130 15.86 3.21 -6.98
N HIS A 131 14.98 4.21 -7.16
CA HIS A 131 15.09 5.56 -6.63
C HIS A 131 13.72 6.08 -6.22
N ASP A 132 13.66 7.10 -5.35
CA ASP A 132 12.41 7.74 -4.92
C ASP A 132 11.66 8.29 -6.14
N ILE A 133 10.38 7.90 -6.27
CA ILE A 133 9.48 8.43 -7.30
C ILE A 133 8.60 9.50 -6.66
N VAL A 134 8.75 10.73 -7.14
CA VAL A 134 7.89 11.87 -6.79
C VAL A 134 6.89 12.04 -7.93
N ASP A 135 5.61 11.93 -7.63
CA ASP A 135 4.56 12.29 -8.59
C ASP A 135 4.22 13.77 -8.40
N ALA A 136 3.87 14.42 -9.50
CA ALA A 136 3.45 15.81 -9.55
C ALA A 136 1.97 16.01 -9.19
#